data_AF-A0A3R6C9L0-F1
#
_entry.id   AF-A0A3R6C9L0-F1
#
_cell.length_a   1.000
_cell.length_b   1.000
_cell.length_c   1.000
_cell.angle_alpha   90.00
_cell.angle_beta   90.00
_cell.angle_gamma   90.00
#
_symmetry.space_group_name_H-M   'P 1'
#
loop_
_entity.id
_entity.type
_entity.pdbx_description
1 polymer ?
#
loop_
_entity_poly.entity_id
_entity_poly.type
_entity_poly.pdbx_seq_one_letter_code
_entity_poly.pdbx_strand_id
1 'polypeptide(L)'
;MRRSKITGLLLIMGMFLAGCGANSRSAGIEEDAVMQELYDRSEIARGYTDPIFQEYLDQYDSDCEIKETSFGFEPAETPAQAQYFVEYQYSNGVSDDLKYFYQVQVDDNHKCIVLKEGEGQAEMETSTEDAEIEWLTQ
;
A
#
# COMPACT_ATOMS: atom_id res chain seq x y z
N MET A 1 -10.29 63.06 7.98
CA MET A 1 -11.50 63.14 7.13
C MET A 1 -11.07 63.18 5.66
N ARG A 2 -11.19 62.07 4.92
CA ARG A 2 -11.37 62.08 3.46
C ARG A 2 -12.27 60.91 3.08
N ARG A 3 -13.50 61.25 2.71
CA ARG A 3 -14.45 60.36 2.05
C ARG A 3 -14.05 60.28 0.58
N SER A 4 -14.13 59.09 -0.01
CA SER A 4 -14.56 58.93 -1.41
C SER A 4 -14.97 57.48 -1.64
N LYS A 5 -16.27 57.26 -1.81
CA LYS A 5 -16.85 56.10 -2.49
C LYS A 5 -16.93 56.47 -3.97
N ILE A 6 -16.38 55.66 -4.87
CA ILE A 6 -16.84 55.61 -6.26
C ILE A 6 -17.03 54.14 -6.63
N THR A 7 -18.29 53.86 -6.88
CA THR A 7 -18.90 52.65 -7.43
C THR A 7 -18.83 52.69 -8.95
N GLY A 8 -18.66 51.54 -9.63
CA GLY A 8 -18.85 51.39 -11.08
C GLY A 8 -17.88 50.37 -11.70
N LEU A 9 -18.13 49.07 -11.76
CA LEU A 9 -19.14 48.30 -12.53
C LEU A 9 -18.66 47.93 -13.97
N LEU A 10 -18.51 46.60 -14.23
CA LEU A 10 -18.70 45.83 -15.50
C LEU A 10 -17.66 46.01 -16.66
N LEU A 11 -17.24 45.05 -17.52
CA LEU A 11 -17.56 43.65 -17.90
C LEU A 11 -16.39 43.01 -18.69
N ILE A 12 -16.15 41.71 -18.46
CA ILE A 12 -15.99 40.55 -19.40
C ILE A 12 -15.27 40.72 -20.77
N MET A 13 -14.25 39.87 -21.00
CA MET A 13 -13.99 39.03 -22.19
C MET A 13 -12.74 38.19 -21.84
N GLY A 14 -12.75 36.87 -21.75
CA GLY A 14 -13.24 35.88 -22.72
C GLY A 14 -12.07 35.44 -23.61
N MET A 15 -11.86 34.12 -23.75
CA MET A 15 -10.93 33.41 -24.67
C MET A 15 -9.48 33.22 -24.16
N PHE A 16 -8.86 32.03 -24.15
CA PHE A 16 -9.15 30.73 -24.76
C PHE A 16 -8.73 29.60 -23.81
N LEU A 17 -9.64 28.65 -23.54
CA LEU A 17 -9.27 27.27 -23.26
C LEU A 17 -8.63 26.72 -24.54
N ALA A 18 -7.31 26.79 -24.63
CA ALA A 18 -6.58 25.95 -25.58
C ALA A 18 -6.61 24.53 -25.02
N GLY A 19 -7.65 23.79 -25.40
CA GLY A 19 -7.59 22.35 -25.39
C GLY A 19 -6.47 21.91 -26.34
N CYS A 20 -5.40 21.38 -25.78
CA CYS A 20 -4.60 20.41 -26.50
C CYS A 20 -5.29 19.06 -26.35
N GLY A 21 -6.13 18.74 -27.33
CA GLY A 21 -6.51 17.36 -27.58
C GLY A 21 -5.26 16.59 -28.03
N ALA A 22 -5.00 15.47 -27.37
CA ALA A 22 -4.21 14.38 -27.91
C ALA A 22 -4.70 13.08 -27.24
N ASN A 23 -5.57 12.39 -27.96
CA ASN A 23 -6.09 11.09 -27.61
C ASN A 23 -4.96 10.06 -27.74
N SER A 24 -4.18 9.84 -26.68
CA SER A 24 -3.28 8.70 -26.50
C SER A 24 -2.61 8.74 -25.12
N ARG A 25 -3.39 8.73 -24.03
CA ARG A 25 -2.82 8.75 -22.66
C ARG A 25 -3.82 8.33 -21.57
N SER A 26 -4.48 7.18 -21.70
CA SER A 26 -5.33 6.65 -20.60
C SER A 26 -4.70 5.43 -19.96
N ALA A 27 -4.24 4.46 -20.76
CA ALA A 27 -3.76 3.18 -20.24
C ALA A 27 -2.64 3.33 -19.19
N GLY A 28 -1.63 4.17 -19.45
CA GLY A 28 -0.51 4.32 -18.51
C GLY A 28 -0.78 5.22 -17.29
N ILE A 29 -1.75 6.14 -17.34
CA ILE A 29 -2.04 7.02 -16.18
C ILE A 29 -2.86 6.26 -15.14
N GLU A 30 -3.77 5.40 -15.59
CA GLU A 30 -4.61 4.58 -14.72
C GLU A 30 -3.75 3.52 -14.02
N GLU A 31 -2.86 2.84 -14.75
CA GLU A 31 -1.90 1.89 -14.17
C GLU A 31 -0.96 2.57 -13.15
N ASP A 32 -0.43 3.75 -13.46
CA ASP A 32 0.43 4.51 -12.52
C ASP A 32 -0.32 4.89 -11.24
N ALA A 33 -1.59 5.31 -11.34
CA ALA A 33 -2.42 5.67 -10.19
C ALA A 33 -2.76 4.46 -9.31
N VAL A 34 -3.08 3.32 -9.94
CA VAL A 34 -3.34 2.05 -9.23
C VAL A 34 -2.09 1.57 -8.49
N MET A 35 -0.91 1.65 -9.13
CA MET A 35 0.34 1.28 -8.49
C MET A 35 0.67 2.20 -7.31
N GLN A 36 0.46 3.51 -7.43
CA GLN A 36 0.63 4.45 -6.33
C GLN A 36 -0.29 4.10 -5.15
N GLU A 37 -1.56 3.82 -5.42
CA GLU A 37 -2.51 3.45 -4.40
C GLU A 37 -2.14 2.15 -3.67
N LEU A 38 -1.61 1.15 -4.39
CA LEU A 38 -1.07 -0.08 -3.79
C LEU A 38 0.12 0.22 -2.85
N TYR A 39 1.03 1.11 -3.25
CA TYR A 39 2.12 1.54 -2.37
C TYR A 39 1.61 2.27 -1.13
N ASP A 40 0.69 3.23 -1.29
CA ASP A 40 0.12 4.00 -0.18
C ASP A 40 -0.59 3.07 0.83
N ARG A 41 -1.35 2.10 0.34
CA ARG A 41 -2.01 1.10 1.18
C ARG A 41 -1.02 0.15 1.86
N SER A 42 0.13 -0.14 1.25
CA SER A 42 1.20 -0.91 1.91
C SER A 42 1.84 -0.14 3.08
N GLU A 43 1.99 1.18 2.96
CA GLU A 43 2.44 2.02 4.09
C GLU A 43 1.40 2.09 5.20
N ILE A 44 0.11 2.14 4.85
CA ILE A 44 -1.01 2.07 5.81
C ILE A 44 -0.97 0.73 6.57
N ALA A 45 -0.78 -0.40 5.86
CA ALA A 45 -0.66 -1.71 6.49
C ALA A 45 0.50 -1.76 7.49
N ARG A 46 1.69 -1.27 7.09
CA ARG A 46 2.87 -1.17 7.97
C ARG A 46 2.58 -0.31 9.21
N GLY A 47 2.05 0.90 9.02
CA GLY A 47 1.72 1.80 10.11
C GLY A 47 0.68 1.24 11.08
N TYR A 48 -0.22 0.38 10.58
CA TYR A 48 -1.20 -0.33 11.40
C TYR A 48 -0.55 -1.45 12.22
N THR A 49 0.39 -2.20 11.65
CA THR A 49 1.05 -3.33 12.33
C THR A 49 2.18 -2.91 13.26
N ASP A 50 2.84 -1.77 13.02
CA ASP A 50 3.95 -1.28 13.84
C ASP A 50 3.65 -1.28 15.36
N PRO A 51 2.55 -0.64 15.84
CA PRO A 51 2.25 -0.66 17.28
C PRO A 51 1.82 -2.03 17.79
N ILE A 52 1.20 -2.87 16.95
CA ILE A 52 0.78 -4.23 17.32
C ILE A 52 2.01 -5.10 17.54
N PHE A 53 2.99 -5.01 16.64
CA PHE A 53 4.24 -5.75 16.76
C PHE A 53 5.09 -5.24 17.92
N GLN A 54 5.08 -3.93 18.20
CA GLN A 54 5.74 -3.41 19.40
C GLN A 54 5.14 -4.01 20.68
N GLU A 55 3.81 -4.10 20.79
CA GLU A 55 3.14 -4.76 21.92
C GLU A 55 3.49 -6.25 22.02
N TYR A 56 3.72 -6.92 20.88
CA TYR A 56 4.27 -8.28 20.86
C TYR A 56 5.66 -8.36 21.49
N LEU A 57 6.56 -7.43 21.12
CA LEU A 57 7.92 -7.39 21.64
C LEU A 57 7.97 -7.03 23.13
N ASP A 58 7.10 -6.14 23.59
CA ASP A 58 7.02 -5.69 24.98
C ASP A 58 6.66 -6.82 25.97
N GLN A 59 6.18 -7.98 25.46
CA GLN A 59 5.94 -9.17 26.28
C GLN A 59 7.23 -9.88 26.71
N TYR A 60 8.33 -9.64 26.00
CA TYR A 60 9.63 -10.19 26.34
C TYR A 60 10.33 -9.27 27.34
N ASP A 61 10.85 -9.85 28.42
CA ASP A 61 11.64 -9.13 29.44
C ASP A 61 13.09 -8.84 28.97
N SER A 62 13.35 -8.98 27.67
CA SER A 62 14.66 -8.82 27.03
C SER A 62 14.72 -7.56 26.16
N ASP A 63 15.94 -7.09 25.88
CA ASP A 63 16.20 -5.94 25.01
C ASP A 63 15.93 -6.30 23.54
N CYS A 64 14.64 -6.43 23.18
CA CYS A 64 14.22 -6.67 21.81
C CYS A 64 14.48 -5.44 20.93
N GLU A 65 14.99 -5.65 19.72
CA GLU A 65 15.24 -4.58 18.75
C GLU A 65 14.74 -4.97 17.36
N ILE A 66 13.92 -4.11 16.75
CA ILE A 66 13.54 -4.23 15.35
C ILE A 66 14.73 -3.80 14.49
N LYS A 67 15.24 -4.70 13.66
CA LYS A 67 16.39 -4.46 12.78
C LYS A 67 15.98 -3.98 11.40
N GLU A 68 14.96 -4.60 10.84
CA GLU A 68 14.48 -4.31 9.50
C GLU A 68 12.96 -4.48 9.45
N THR A 69 12.31 -3.65 8.65
CA THR A 69 10.89 -3.78 8.31
C THR A 69 10.77 -3.77 6.80
N SER A 70 10.31 -4.89 6.25
CA SER A 70 9.99 -5.04 4.84
C SER A 70 8.48 -5.05 4.67
N PHE A 71 7.97 -4.44 3.61
CA PHE A 71 6.53 -4.45 3.34
C PHE A 71 6.27 -4.36 1.83
N GLY A 72 5.10 -4.83 1.43
CA GLY A 72 4.72 -4.89 0.03
C GLY A 72 3.29 -5.39 -0.16
N PHE A 73 2.98 -5.79 -1.39
CA PHE A 73 1.64 -6.24 -1.75
C PHE A 73 1.68 -7.28 -2.88
N GLU A 74 0.64 -8.10 -2.92
CA GLU A 74 0.28 -8.90 -4.09
C GLU A 74 -0.91 -8.22 -4.79
N PRO A 75 -0.72 -7.70 -6.01
CA PRO A 75 -1.78 -6.98 -6.71
C PRO A 75 -2.93 -7.92 -7.09
N ALA A 76 -4.16 -7.40 -7.00
CA ALA A 76 -5.38 -8.06 -7.42
C ALA A 76 -6.11 -7.22 -8.49
N GLU A 77 -7.36 -7.56 -8.82
CA GLU A 77 -8.17 -6.78 -9.77
C GLU A 77 -8.33 -5.31 -9.35
N THR A 78 -8.33 -5.04 -8.03
CA THR A 78 -8.37 -3.68 -7.46
C THR A 78 -7.47 -3.58 -6.23
N PRO A 79 -6.97 -2.38 -5.87
CA PRO A 79 -6.17 -2.19 -4.65
C PRO A 79 -6.85 -2.63 -3.34
N ALA A 80 -8.18 -2.60 -3.28
CA ALA A 80 -8.95 -3.08 -2.12
C ALA A 80 -8.99 -4.60 -1.95
N GLN A 81 -8.75 -5.33 -3.05
CA GLN A 81 -8.70 -6.78 -3.04
C GLN A 81 -7.26 -7.30 -2.93
N ALA A 82 -6.26 -6.42 -3.09
CA ALA A 82 -4.86 -6.77 -2.91
C ALA A 82 -4.58 -7.20 -1.47
N GLN A 83 -3.58 -8.05 -1.31
CA GLN A 83 -3.09 -8.48 -0.01
C GLN A 83 -1.80 -7.74 0.30
N TYR A 84 -1.70 -7.18 1.50
CA TYR A 84 -0.55 -6.42 1.95
C TYR A 84 0.24 -7.25 2.94
N PHE A 85 1.57 -7.18 2.85
CA PHE A 85 2.47 -7.95 3.68
C PHE A 85 3.39 -7.00 4.43
N VAL A 86 3.64 -7.31 5.71
CA VAL A 86 4.62 -6.61 6.54
C VAL A 86 5.44 -7.67 7.25
N GLU A 87 6.76 -7.62 7.12
CA GLU A 87 7.71 -8.51 7.78
C GLU A 87 8.66 -7.68 8.65
N TYR A 88 8.77 -8.07 9.91
CA TYR A 88 9.72 -7.52 10.87
C TYR A 88 10.84 -8.53 11.10
N GLN A 89 12.07 -8.11 10.85
CA GLN A 89 13.25 -8.79 11.34
C GLN A 89 13.67 -8.16 12.67
N TYR A 90 13.86 -8.96 13.69
CA TYR A 90 14.15 -8.46 15.05
C TYR A 90 15.12 -9.36 15.80
N SER A 91 15.73 -8.82 16.85
CA SER A 91 16.42 -9.60 17.88
C SER A 91 15.59 -9.65 19.15
N ASN A 92 15.74 -10.73 19.91
CA ASN A 92 15.14 -10.87 21.25
C ASN A 92 16.20 -10.89 22.37
N GLY A 93 17.42 -10.42 22.08
CA GLY A 93 18.59 -10.49 22.96
C GLY A 93 19.28 -11.86 23.02
N VAL A 94 18.71 -12.90 22.38
CA VAL A 94 19.30 -14.25 22.29
C VAL A 94 19.58 -14.64 20.85
N SER A 95 18.59 -14.48 19.97
CA SER A 95 18.68 -14.64 18.52
C SER A 95 18.51 -13.28 17.86
N ASP A 96 19.19 -13.13 16.73
CA ASP A 96 19.39 -11.86 16.04
C ASP A 96 18.73 -11.83 14.65
N ASP A 97 18.09 -12.92 14.26
CA ASP A 97 17.61 -13.23 12.93
C ASP A 97 16.16 -13.73 12.94
N LEU A 98 15.40 -13.38 13.99
CA LEU A 98 13.99 -13.71 14.08
C LEU A 98 13.18 -12.89 13.10
N LYS A 99 12.13 -13.51 12.58
CA LYS A 99 11.18 -12.90 11.64
C LYS A 99 9.76 -13.07 12.15
N TYR A 100 8.97 -12.03 11.98
CA TYR A 100 7.54 -12.04 12.23
C TYR A 100 6.83 -11.35 11.08
N PHE A 101 5.72 -11.92 10.60
CA PHE A 101 5.00 -11.36 9.47
C PHE A 101 3.53 -11.12 9.78
N TYR A 102 2.96 -10.18 9.05
CA TYR A 102 1.54 -9.88 8.99
C TYR A 102 1.07 -9.89 7.53
N GLN A 103 -0.09 -10.47 7.32
CA GLN A 103 -0.87 -10.34 6.10
C GLN A 103 -2.11 -9.53 6.42
N VAL A 104 -2.28 -8.41 5.73
CA VAL A 104 -3.27 -7.38 6.04
C VAL A 104 -4.11 -7.09 4.81
N GLN A 105 -5.42 -6.95 5.00
CA GLN A 105 -6.31 -6.36 4.03
C GLN A 105 -6.55 -4.89 4.36
N VAL A 106 -6.49 -4.01 3.36
CA VAL A 106 -6.76 -2.57 3.49
C VAL A 106 -7.90 -2.20 2.54
N ASP A 107 -9.07 -1.86 3.10
CA ASP A 107 -10.25 -1.50 2.31
C ASP A 107 -10.20 -0.08 1.74
N ASP A 108 -11.21 0.32 0.97
CA ASP A 108 -11.31 1.65 0.35
C ASP A 108 -11.44 2.82 1.36
N ASN A 109 -11.78 2.53 2.62
CA ASN A 109 -11.80 3.51 3.69
C ASN A 109 -10.48 3.51 4.49
N HIS A 110 -9.45 2.82 4.01
CA HIS A 110 -8.17 2.59 4.67
C HIS A 110 -8.31 1.88 6.02
N LYS A 111 -9.36 1.07 6.19
CA LYS A 111 -9.51 0.22 7.36
C LYS A 111 -8.71 -1.06 7.16
N CYS A 112 -7.87 -1.37 8.14
CA CYS A 112 -7.03 -2.56 8.15
C CYS A 112 -7.70 -3.74 8.87
N ILE A 113 -7.48 -4.95 8.36
CA ILE A 113 -7.82 -6.21 9.03
C ILE A 113 -6.63 -7.15 8.88
N VAL A 114 -6.14 -7.71 9.99
CA VAL A 114 -5.12 -8.78 9.95
C VAL A 114 -5.81 -10.07 9.52
N LEU A 115 -5.32 -10.68 8.45
CA LEU A 115 -5.76 -11.97 7.93
C LEU A 115 -4.94 -13.12 8.51
N LYS A 116 -3.63 -12.92 8.62
CA LYS A 116 -2.65 -13.89 9.13
C LYS A 116 -1.51 -13.15 9.83
N GLU A 117 -1.00 -13.75 10.90
CA GLU A 117 0.22 -13.32 11.58
C GLU A 117 1.02 -14.54 12.03
N GLY A 118 2.33 -14.41 12.21
CA GLY A 118 3.14 -15.49 12.76
C GLY A 118 4.64 -15.29 12.68
N GLU A 119 5.36 -16.16 13.39
CA GLU A 119 6.82 -16.26 13.32
C GLU A 119 7.27 -16.98 12.04
N GLY A 120 8.37 -16.53 11.45
CA GLY A 120 8.91 -17.08 10.20
C GLY A 120 8.66 -16.17 9.00
N GLN A 121 8.70 -16.75 7.80
CA GLN A 121 8.39 -16.03 6.55
C GLN A 121 6.92 -16.24 6.22
N ALA A 122 6.26 -15.23 5.64
CA ALA A 122 4.94 -15.42 5.06
C ALA A 122 5.01 -16.53 4.00
N GLU A 123 4.45 -17.70 4.32
CA GLU A 123 4.25 -18.77 3.35
C GLU A 123 3.24 -18.25 2.32
N MET A 124 3.74 -17.73 1.19
CA MET A 124 2.92 -17.67 -0.02
C MET A 124 2.59 -19.12 -0.34
N GLU A 125 1.33 -19.51 -0.12
CA GLU A 125 0.81 -20.74 -0.70
C GLU A 125 0.81 -20.53 -2.22
N THR A 126 1.95 -20.80 -2.86
CA THR A 126 2.00 -20.92 -4.31
C THR A 126 1.11 -22.10 -4.61
N SER A 127 -0.12 -21.83 -5.01
CA SER A 127 -0.97 -22.84 -5.65
C SER A 127 -0.26 -23.21 -6.94
N THR A 128 0.72 -24.10 -6.86
CA THR A 128 1.22 -24.84 -8.02
C THR A 128 0.08 -25.77 -8.40
N GLU A 129 -0.92 -25.20 -9.08
CA GLU A 129 -1.74 -25.99 -9.98
C GLU A 129 -0.79 -26.43 -11.08
N ASP A 130 -0.25 -27.65 -10.92
CA ASP A 130 0.33 -28.47 -11.97
C ASP A 130 -0.69 -28.55 -13.11
N ALA A 131 -0.67 -27.54 -13.99
CA ALA A 131 -1.28 -27.64 -15.30
C ALA A 131 -0.38 -28.58 -16.11
N GLU A 132 -0.66 -29.88 -16.02
CA GLU A 132 -0.18 -30.89 -16.97
C GLU A 132 -0.45 -30.37 -18.39
N ILE A 133 0.59 -29.85 -19.04
CA ILE A 133 0.56 -29.60 -20.47
C ILE A 133 0.68 -30.96 -21.14
N GLU A 134 -0.47 -31.58 -21.46
CA GLU A 134 -0.55 -32.65 -22.44
C GLU A 134 -0.01 -32.11 -23.77
N TRP A 135 1.23 -32.50 -24.08
CA TRP A 135 1.83 -32.31 -25.38
C TRP A 135 1.04 -33.16 -26.38
N LEU A 136 0.16 -32.52 -27.13
CA LEU A 136 -0.46 -33.10 -28.32
C LEU A 136 0.65 -33.46 -29.33
N THR A 137 1.06 -34.73 -29.34
CA THR A 137 1.69 -35.34 -30.51
C THR A 137 0.71 -35.30 -31.67
N GLN A 138 1.11 -34.63 -32.75
CA GLN A 138 0.58 -34.89 -34.09
C GLN A 138 1.70 -35.42 -34.96
#